data_AF-A0A420MH26-F1
#
_entry.id   AF-A0A420MH26-F1
#
_cell.length_a   1.000
_cell.length_b   1.000
_cell.length_c   1.000
_cell.angle_alpha   90.00
_cell.angle_beta   90.00
_cell.angle_gamma   90.00
#
_symmetry.space_group_name_H-M   'P 1'
#
loop_
_entity.id
_entity.type
_entity.pdbx_description
1 polymer ?
#
loop_
_entity_poly.entity_id
_entity_poly.type
_entity_poly.pdbx_seq_one_letter_code
_entity_poly.pdbx_strand_id
1 'polypeptide(L)'
;MDIAQTSPKSVAHTETSKPIRGVSFGTNQPPDAIRQLIRRWLTDEEANKILSRFQKACMTNRQVLWSGMLREHAQQWADAHGFQTLTTALGPLLYHGDPSPQTQAPPRYIHGASIIFAWFVSQGDLVTVLSHPPPLLFHPSGQTFYQLYEEPIIKGKMGNRPVGRIDTAHPVIEVAIDFIY
;
A
#
# COMPACT_ATOMS: atom_id res chain seq x y z
N MET A 1 37.24 -55.71 10.29
CA MET A 1 36.92 -55.35 11.67
C MET A 1 38.05 -54.47 12.15
N ASP A 2 37.92 -53.21 12.51
CA ASP A 2 36.85 -52.22 12.40
C ASP A 2 37.53 -50.89 12.73
N ILE A 3 37.28 -49.90 11.88
CA ILE A 3 37.26 -48.43 12.10
C ILE A 3 38.53 -47.71 12.62
N ALA A 4 39.08 -46.89 11.72
CA ALA A 4 40.02 -45.82 11.96
C ALA A 4 39.39 -44.67 12.76
N GLN A 5 40.12 -44.18 13.78
CA GLN A 5 39.80 -42.94 14.49
C GLN A 5 40.16 -41.73 13.63
N THR A 6 39.16 -40.90 13.34
CA THR A 6 39.29 -39.60 12.66
C THR A 6 39.31 -38.45 13.66
N SER A 7 40.21 -37.50 13.44
CA SER A 7 40.03 -36.07 13.74
C SER A 7 40.16 -35.37 12.38
N PRO A 8 39.43 -34.25 12.07
CA PRO A 8 39.49 -33.01 12.86
C PRO A 8 38.22 -32.10 12.83
N LYS A 9 38.26 -31.04 13.66
CA LYS A 9 37.62 -29.70 13.53
C LYS A 9 36.35 -29.57 12.67
N SER A 10 35.21 -29.22 13.30
CA SER A 10 34.13 -28.50 12.61
C SER A 10 34.08 -27.05 13.09
N VAL A 11 34.42 -26.17 12.16
CA VAL A 11 34.22 -24.73 12.16
C VAL A 11 32.72 -24.46 11.91
N ALA A 12 32.23 -23.40 12.57
CA ALA A 12 31.07 -22.55 12.28
C ALA A 12 29.91 -23.09 11.44
N HIS A 13 28.68 -22.90 11.93
CA HIS A 13 27.63 -22.16 11.20
C HIS A 13 26.58 -21.68 12.22
N THR A 14 26.92 -20.61 12.94
CA THR A 14 25.89 -19.71 13.46
C THR A 14 25.33 -19.00 12.23
N GLU A 15 24.17 -19.41 11.74
CA GLU A 15 23.39 -18.57 10.82
C GLU A 15 22.91 -17.35 11.61
N THR A 16 23.81 -16.37 11.75
CA THR A 16 23.45 -14.99 11.96
C THR A 16 22.64 -14.57 10.74
N SER A 17 21.32 -14.61 10.87
CA SER A 17 20.38 -13.96 9.97
C SER A 17 20.79 -12.49 9.86
N LYS A 18 21.53 -12.17 8.80
CA LYS A 18 21.90 -10.80 8.48
C LYS A 18 20.61 -10.04 8.18
N PRO A 19 20.37 -8.86 8.77
CA PRO A 19 19.30 -8.00 8.31
C PRO A 19 19.62 -7.63 6.86
N ILE A 20 18.73 -8.01 5.95
CA ILE A 20 18.88 -7.71 4.53
C ILE A 20 18.71 -6.19 4.37
N ARG A 21 19.87 -5.55 4.21
CA ARG A 21 20.18 -4.40 3.37
C ARG A 21 19.07 -3.35 3.28
N GLY A 22 19.24 -2.31 4.10
CA GLY A 22 18.46 -1.08 4.05
C GLY A 22 18.28 -0.56 2.62
N VAL A 23 17.02 -0.38 2.25
CA VAL A 23 16.62 0.42 1.10
C VAL A 23 17.12 1.84 1.39
N SER A 24 18.04 2.33 0.57
CA SER A 24 18.46 3.72 0.58
C SER A 24 17.24 4.56 0.22
N PHE A 25 16.69 5.26 1.21
CA PHE A 25 15.57 6.19 1.06
C PHE A 25 16.02 7.40 0.23
N GLY A 26 15.99 7.25 -1.09
CA GLY A 26 16.09 8.39 -2.00
C GLY A 26 14.87 9.29 -1.81
N THR A 27 15.10 10.53 -1.37
CA THR A 27 14.14 11.64 -1.27
C THR A 27 12.99 11.43 -0.25
N ASN A 28 13.22 11.88 0.99
CA ASN A 28 12.26 11.83 2.13
C ASN A 28 10.97 12.64 1.93
N GLN A 29 10.65 13.07 0.71
CA GLN A 29 9.59 14.02 0.45
C GLN A 29 8.93 13.80 -0.92
N PRO A 30 7.61 14.01 -1.04
CA PRO A 30 6.92 13.89 -2.32
C PRO A 30 7.41 14.95 -3.32
N PRO A 31 7.38 14.69 -4.63
CA PRO A 31 7.60 15.73 -5.64
C PRO A 31 6.64 16.90 -5.47
N ASP A 32 7.01 18.07 -5.98
CA ASP A 32 6.24 19.31 -5.78
C ASP A 32 4.82 19.21 -6.33
N ALA A 33 4.60 18.50 -7.44
CA ALA A 33 3.26 18.25 -7.97
C ALA A 33 2.37 17.49 -6.96
N ILE A 34 2.92 16.46 -6.31
CA ILE A 34 2.21 15.68 -5.29
C ILE A 34 2.02 16.52 -4.01
N ARG A 35 3.02 17.30 -3.59
CA ARG A 35 2.88 18.22 -2.44
C ARG A 35 1.77 19.24 -2.65
N GLN A 36 1.76 19.90 -3.82
CA GLN A 36 0.72 20.87 -4.16
C GLN A 36 -0.66 20.23 -4.20
N LEU A 37 -0.74 18.98 -4.68
CA LEU A 37 -1.98 18.22 -4.67
C LEU A 37 -2.44 17.90 -3.24
N ILE A 38 -1.55 17.41 -2.35
CA ILE A 38 -1.86 17.14 -0.94
C ILE A 38 -2.39 18.38 -0.23
N ARG A 39 -1.75 19.55 -0.46
CA ARG A 39 -2.13 20.84 0.14
C ARG A 39 -3.52 21.35 -0.25
N ARG A 40 -4.14 20.79 -1.30
CA ARG A 40 -5.55 21.08 -1.63
C ARG A 40 -6.53 20.43 -0.65
N TRP A 41 -6.08 19.41 0.08
CA TRP A 41 -6.93 18.57 0.93
C TRP A 41 -6.56 18.62 2.41
N LEU A 42 -5.25 18.74 2.69
CA LEU A 42 -4.66 18.60 4.02
C LEU A 42 -3.75 19.78 4.36
N THR A 43 -3.63 20.06 5.65
CA THR A 43 -2.53 20.86 6.18
C THR A 43 -1.23 20.06 6.18
N ASP A 44 -0.08 20.75 6.23
CA ASP A 44 1.23 20.09 6.31
C ASP A 44 1.35 19.24 7.60
N GLU A 45 0.69 19.63 8.70
CA GLU A 45 0.64 18.84 9.95
C GLU A 45 -0.16 17.54 9.78
N GLU A 46 -1.35 17.62 9.18
CA GLU A 46 -2.18 16.44 8.89
C GLU A 46 -1.42 15.46 7.98
N ALA A 47 -0.78 15.97 6.92
CA ALA A 47 -0.01 15.18 5.98
C ALA A 47 1.18 14.45 6.64
N ASN A 48 1.95 15.16 7.48
CA ASN A 48 3.07 14.57 8.20
C ASN A 48 2.63 13.47 9.18
N LYS A 49 1.50 13.67 9.87
CA LYS A 49 0.93 12.67 10.78
C LYS A 49 0.52 11.39 10.04
N ILE A 50 -0.12 11.54 8.87
CA ILE A 50 -0.51 10.43 8.00
C ILE A 50 0.73 9.68 7.50
N LEU A 51 1.73 10.39 6.98
CA LEU A 51 2.95 9.76 6.47
C LEU A 51 3.69 8.99 7.56
N SER A 52 3.85 9.60 8.74
CA SER A 52 4.46 8.94 9.90
C SER A 52 3.70 7.67 10.31
N ARG A 53 2.36 7.70 10.22
CA ARG A 53 1.53 6.54 10.49
C ARG A 53 1.77 5.43 9.47
N PHE A 54 1.79 5.73 8.17
CA PHE A 54 2.05 4.74 7.12
C PHE A 54 3.42 4.10 7.25
N GLN A 55 4.45 4.88 7.56
CA GLN A 55 5.80 4.36 7.81
C GLN A 55 5.87 3.34 8.95
N LYS A 56 4.96 3.44 9.94
CA LYS A 56 4.90 2.53 11.10
C LYS A 56 3.94 1.37 10.90
N ALA A 57 2.87 1.58 10.12
CA ALA A 57 1.74 0.65 10.02
C ALA A 57 1.81 -0.25 8.78
N CYS A 58 2.36 0.26 7.68
CA CYS A 58 2.34 -0.43 6.40
C CYS A 58 3.37 -1.55 6.38
N MET A 59 2.91 -2.75 6.05
CA MET A 59 3.75 -3.92 5.79
C MET A 59 4.25 -3.86 4.36
N THR A 60 5.53 -4.11 4.13
CA THR A 60 6.12 -4.03 2.78
C THR A 60 5.35 -4.86 1.75
N ASN A 61 5.00 -4.24 0.62
CA ASN A 61 4.36 -4.89 -0.54
C ASN A 61 3.00 -5.57 -0.21
N ARG A 62 2.31 -5.09 0.82
CA ARG A 62 0.99 -5.58 1.23
C ARG A 62 -0.08 -4.50 1.12
N GLN A 63 0.14 -3.48 0.31
CA GLN A 63 -0.84 -2.42 0.10
C GLN A 63 -1.77 -2.75 -1.05
N VAL A 64 -3.04 -2.42 -0.87
CA VAL A 64 -4.08 -2.63 -1.88
C VAL A 64 -4.84 -1.32 -2.14
N LEU A 65 -5.02 -1.02 -3.42
CA LEU A 65 -5.90 0.04 -3.93
C LEU A 65 -7.11 -0.61 -4.58
N TRP A 66 -8.20 0.12 -4.78
CA TRP A 66 -9.38 -0.43 -5.43
C TRP A 66 -10.13 0.62 -6.23
N SER A 67 -10.87 0.17 -7.24
CA SER A 67 -11.80 1.00 -8.00
C SER A 67 -13.00 0.17 -8.46
N GLY A 68 -14.14 0.82 -8.59
CA GLY A 68 -15.38 0.20 -9.07
C GLY A 68 -16.16 -0.59 -8.02
N MET A 69 -15.62 -0.84 -6.82
CA MET A 69 -16.29 -1.61 -5.76
C MET A 69 -16.48 -0.81 -4.47
N LEU A 70 -17.41 -1.30 -3.63
CA LEU A 70 -17.64 -0.77 -2.29
C LEU A 70 -16.42 -1.02 -1.40
N ARG A 71 -16.14 -0.06 -0.50
CA ARG A 71 -15.03 -0.12 0.45
C ARG A 71 -15.05 -1.41 1.28
N GLU A 72 -16.23 -1.83 1.72
CA GLU A 72 -16.42 -3.00 2.58
C GLU A 72 -15.93 -4.27 1.88
N HIS A 73 -16.18 -4.40 0.58
CA HIS A 73 -15.76 -5.56 -0.21
C HIS A 73 -14.24 -5.57 -0.40
N ALA A 74 -13.66 -4.40 -0.72
CA ALA A 74 -12.21 -4.26 -0.81
C ALA A 74 -11.51 -4.57 0.52
N GLN A 75 -12.09 -4.10 1.64
CA GLN A 75 -11.58 -4.37 2.99
C GLN A 75 -11.64 -5.85 3.33
N GLN A 76 -12.78 -6.51 3.09
CA GLN A 76 -12.94 -7.95 3.33
C GLN A 76 -11.92 -8.77 2.55
N TRP A 77 -11.73 -8.46 1.27
CA TRP A 77 -10.72 -9.14 0.45
C TRP A 77 -9.31 -8.91 1.00
N ALA A 78 -8.99 -7.67 1.37
CA ALA A 78 -7.69 -7.32 1.94
C ALA A 78 -7.41 -8.09 3.22
N ASP A 79 -8.37 -8.11 4.15
CA ASP A 79 -8.26 -8.80 5.42
C ASP A 79 -8.08 -10.31 5.23
N ALA A 80 -8.82 -10.93 4.30
CA ALA A 80 -8.71 -12.35 3.99
C ALA A 80 -7.34 -12.73 3.39
N HIS A 81 -6.69 -11.83 2.66
CA HIS A 81 -5.43 -12.08 1.95
C HIS A 81 -4.20 -11.48 2.66
N GLY A 82 -4.39 -10.86 3.84
CA GLY A 82 -3.32 -10.21 4.60
C GLY A 82 -2.77 -8.94 3.92
N PHE A 83 -3.61 -8.24 3.15
CA PHE A 83 -3.32 -6.92 2.58
C PHE A 83 -3.89 -5.79 3.44
N GLN A 84 -3.43 -4.57 3.17
CA GLN A 84 -3.80 -3.36 3.90
C GLN A 84 -4.36 -2.33 2.94
N THR A 85 -5.62 -1.96 3.15
CA THR A 85 -6.25 -0.82 2.51
C THR A 85 -5.77 0.49 3.15
N LEU A 86 -6.14 1.63 2.55
CA LEU A 86 -5.98 2.95 3.18
C LEU A 86 -6.55 3.00 4.60
N THR A 87 -7.72 2.42 4.82
CA THR A 87 -8.40 2.44 6.13
C THR A 87 -7.65 1.61 7.17
N THR A 88 -7.13 0.43 6.80
CA THR A 88 -6.25 -0.37 7.67
C THR A 88 -4.98 0.41 8.01
N ALA A 89 -4.35 1.05 7.02
CA ALA A 89 -3.11 1.79 7.21
C ALA A 89 -3.30 3.03 8.11
N LEU A 90 -4.40 3.76 7.93
CA LEU A 90 -4.75 4.90 8.79
C LEU A 90 -5.03 4.47 10.23
N GLY A 91 -5.78 3.38 10.42
CA GLY A 91 -6.15 2.86 11.73
C GLY A 91 -6.80 3.95 12.61
N PRO A 92 -6.25 4.28 13.79
CA PRO A 92 -6.82 5.28 14.69
C PRO A 92 -6.98 6.68 14.09
N LEU A 93 -6.23 7.03 13.03
CA LEU A 93 -6.38 8.33 12.37
C LEU A 93 -7.68 8.46 11.56
N LEU A 94 -8.39 7.35 11.34
CA LEU A 94 -9.67 7.35 10.65
C LEU A 94 -10.79 7.95 11.51
N TYR A 95 -10.62 8.03 12.83
CA TYR A 95 -11.64 8.48 13.76
C TYR A 95 -11.09 9.55 14.72
N HIS A 96 -11.93 10.53 15.04
CA HIS A 96 -11.69 11.50 16.09
C HIS A 96 -12.25 10.95 17.41
N GLY A 97 -11.43 10.21 18.15
CA GLY A 97 -11.86 9.56 19.40
C GLY A 97 -12.42 8.17 19.15
N ASP A 98 -13.50 7.82 19.85
CA ASP A 98 -14.08 6.47 19.76
C ASP A 98 -14.68 6.20 18.37
N PRO A 99 -14.48 5.00 17.78
CA PRO A 99 -14.97 4.69 16.44
C PRO A 99 -16.49 4.75 16.34
N SER A 100 -17.00 5.75 15.63
CA SER A 100 -18.41 5.89 15.26
C SER A 100 -18.54 6.60 13.91
N PRO A 101 -19.70 6.51 13.23
CA PRO A 101 -19.93 7.26 11.99
C PRO A 101 -19.75 8.78 12.16
N GLN A 102 -20.06 9.32 13.34
CA GLN A 102 -19.97 10.75 13.64
C GLN A 102 -18.53 11.21 13.90
N THR A 103 -17.65 10.29 14.31
CA THR A 103 -16.24 10.58 14.56
C THR A 103 -15.37 10.27 13.35
N GLN A 104 -15.92 9.72 12.26
CA GLN A 104 -15.16 9.41 11.06
C GLN A 104 -14.53 10.68 10.47
N ALA A 105 -13.27 10.57 10.05
CA ALA A 105 -12.54 11.66 9.43
C ALA A 105 -13.29 12.19 8.20
N PRO A 106 -13.30 13.51 7.98
CA PRO A 106 -14.07 14.12 6.90
C PRO A 106 -13.56 13.68 5.53
N PRO A 107 -14.39 13.70 4.47
CA PRO A 107 -13.99 13.26 3.13
C PRO A 107 -12.71 13.91 2.60
N ARG A 108 -12.48 15.21 2.89
CA ARG A 108 -11.24 15.92 2.54
C ARG A 108 -10.00 15.21 3.09
N TYR A 109 -10.09 14.70 4.32
CA TYR A 109 -8.99 14.06 5.01
C TYR A 109 -8.69 12.70 4.37
N ILE A 110 -9.74 11.95 4.03
CA ILE A 110 -9.62 10.67 3.33
C ILE A 110 -9.01 10.84 1.94
N HIS A 111 -9.43 11.84 1.17
CA HIS A 111 -8.86 12.13 -0.14
C HIS A 111 -7.38 12.49 -0.06
N GLY A 112 -7.00 13.38 0.86
CA GLY A 112 -5.60 13.70 1.08
C GLY A 112 -4.77 12.49 1.54
N ALA A 113 -5.32 11.69 2.45
CA ALA A 113 -4.68 10.47 2.93
C ALA A 113 -4.49 9.44 1.81
N SER A 114 -5.47 9.30 0.91
CA SER A 114 -5.40 8.45 -0.28
C SER A 114 -4.27 8.88 -1.23
N ILE A 115 -4.08 10.19 -1.46
CA ILE A 115 -2.94 10.70 -2.25
C ILE A 115 -1.59 10.34 -1.59
N ILE A 116 -1.48 10.54 -0.27
CA ILE A 116 -0.26 10.20 0.47
C ILE A 116 -0.02 8.68 0.44
N PHE A 117 -1.09 7.88 0.53
CA PHE A 117 -1.03 6.43 0.49
C PHE A 117 -0.54 5.94 -0.87
N ALA A 118 -1.10 6.44 -1.98
CA ALA A 118 -0.63 6.12 -3.32
C ALA A 118 0.84 6.50 -3.53
N TRP A 119 1.28 7.66 -3.02
CA TRP A 119 2.68 8.06 -3.09
C TRP A 119 3.57 7.16 -2.24
N PHE A 120 3.17 6.83 -1.01
CA PHE A 120 3.89 5.90 -0.14
C PHE A 120 4.06 4.54 -0.82
N VAL A 121 2.99 4.01 -1.41
CA VAL A 121 2.98 2.76 -2.16
C VAL A 121 3.89 2.79 -3.38
N SER A 122 3.97 3.93 -4.09
CA SER A 122 4.88 4.08 -5.24
C SER A 122 6.37 3.93 -4.88
N GLN A 123 6.72 4.07 -3.59
CA GLN A 123 8.07 3.82 -3.10
C GLN A 123 8.37 2.32 -2.89
N GLY A 124 7.35 1.47 -2.88
CA GLY A 124 7.48 0.02 -2.79
C GLY A 124 7.74 -0.64 -4.15
N ASP A 125 7.77 -1.98 -4.16
CA ASP A 125 8.02 -2.75 -5.37
C ASP A 125 6.76 -3.36 -5.96
N LEU A 126 5.72 -3.55 -5.13
CA LEU A 126 4.47 -4.18 -5.54
C LEU A 126 3.27 -3.49 -4.90
N VAL A 127 2.21 -3.32 -5.70
CA VAL A 127 0.88 -2.97 -5.25
C VAL A 127 -0.15 -3.85 -5.95
N THR A 128 -1.19 -4.25 -5.22
CA THR A 128 -2.36 -4.91 -5.81
C THR A 128 -3.49 -3.90 -5.99
N VAL A 129 -4.17 -3.96 -7.14
CA VAL A 129 -5.34 -3.13 -7.45
C VAL A 129 -6.54 -4.05 -7.59
N LEU A 130 -7.56 -3.83 -6.79
CA LEU A 130 -8.84 -4.52 -6.93
C LEU A 130 -9.69 -3.78 -7.96
N SER A 131 -10.16 -4.49 -8.96
CA SER A 131 -11.01 -3.93 -10.01
C SER A 131 -12.13 -4.89 -10.37
N HIS A 132 -13.10 -4.38 -11.12
CA HIS A 132 -14.01 -5.27 -11.84
C HIS A 132 -13.25 -6.13 -12.84
N PRO A 133 -13.78 -7.31 -13.19
CA PRO A 133 -13.19 -8.13 -14.25
C PRO A 133 -13.38 -7.50 -15.64
N PRO A 134 -12.59 -7.91 -16.64
CA PRO A 134 -12.83 -7.55 -18.04
C PRO A 134 -14.27 -7.86 -18.47
N PRO A 135 -14.86 -7.06 -19.39
CA PRO A 135 -14.23 -6.02 -20.20
C PRO A 135 -14.18 -4.63 -19.55
N LEU A 136 -14.89 -4.41 -18.44
CA LEU A 136 -14.99 -3.10 -17.80
C LEU A 136 -14.25 -3.10 -16.45
N LEU A 137 -12.93 -2.95 -16.51
CA LEU A 137 -12.06 -2.95 -15.32
C LEU A 137 -12.29 -1.74 -14.41
N PHE A 138 -12.42 -0.56 -15.01
CA PHE A 138 -12.56 0.71 -14.31
C PHE A 138 -13.77 1.49 -14.81
N HIS A 139 -14.16 2.52 -14.06
CA HIS A 139 -15.28 3.37 -14.44
C HIS A 139 -15.01 4.05 -15.81
N PRO A 140 -15.96 4.01 -16.77
CA PRO A 140 -15.76 4.54 -18.13
C PRO A 140 -15.41 6.03 -18.18
N SER A 141 -15.88 6.82 -17.21
CA SER A 141 -15.63 8.27 -17.19
C SER A 141 -14.16 8.63 -16.93
N GLY A 142 -13.36 7.72 -16.37
CA GLY A 142 -12.00 8.06 -15.93
C GLY A 142 -11.95 8.98 -14.70
N GLN A 143 -13.10 9.29 -14.08
CA GLN A 143 -13.21 10.31 -13.04
C GLN A 143 -13.24 9.75 -11.61
N THR A 144 -12.95 8.46 -11.43
CA THR A 144 -12.80 7.92 -10.07
C THR A 144 -11.56 8.52 -9.41
N PHE A 145 -11.57 8.61 -8.08
CA PHE A 145 -10.42 9.13 -7.34
C PHE A 145 -9.14 8.33 -7.64
N TYR A 146 -9.28 7.01 -7.78
CA TYR A 146 -8.22 6.12 -8.23
C TYR A 146 -7.66 6.55 -9.59
N GLN A 147 -8.50 6.68 -10.62
CA GLN A 147 -8.05 7.02 -11.98
C GLN A 147 -7.46 8.43 -12.09
N LEU A 148 -8.01 9.41 -11.35
CA LEU A 148 -7.57 10.80 -11.43
C LEU A 148 -6.26 11.05 -10.68
N TYR A 149 -6.04 10.38 -9.54
CA TYR A 149 -4.96 10.72 -8.62
C TYR A 149 -4.08 9.53 -8.26
N GLU A 150 -4.65 8.44 -7.75
CA GLU A 150 -3.86 7.32 -7.21
C GLU A 150 -3.10 6.57 -8.31
N GLU A 151 -3.77 6.26 -9.43
CA GLU A 151 -3.21 5.53 -10.57
C GLU A 151 -2.06 6.31 -11.23
N PRO A 152 -2.19 7.61 -11.56
CA PRO A 152 -1.06 8.41 -12.03
C PRO A 152 0.13 8.41 -11.07
N ILE A 153 -0.12 8.45 -9.75
CA ILE A 153 0.95 8.45 -8.75
C ILE A 153 1.65 7.09 -8.72
N ILE A 154 0.95 5.96 -8.59
CA ILE A 154 1.62 4.64 -8.56
C ILE A 154 2.34 4.32 -9.88
N LYS A 155 1.89 4.90 -11.00
CA LYS A 155 2.55 4.80 -12.31
C LYS A 155 3.68 5.83 -12.52
N GLY A 156 4.02 6.64 -11.51
CA GLY A 156 5.10 7.62 -11.57
C GLY A 156 4.86 8.82 -12.50
N LYS A 157 3.62 9.06 -12.93
CA LYS A 157 3.27 10.14 -13.87
C LYS A 157 3.29 11.53 -13.24
N MET A 158 3.47 11.62 -11.92
CA MET A 158 3.48 12.88 -11.14
C MET A 158 4.91 13.30 -10.75
N GLY A 159 5.93 12.83 -11.47
CA GLY A 159 7.34 13.12 -11.20
C GLY A 159 7.92 12.32 -10.03
N ASN A 160 7.20 11.33 -9.52
CA ASN A 160 7.68 10.38 -8.52
C ASN A 160 8.17 9.08 -9.19
N ARG A 161 8.91 8.26 -8.43
CA ARG A 161 9.22 6.88 -8.83
C ARG A 161 7.93 6.07 -9.02
N PRO A 162 7.77 5.30 -10.12
CA PRO A 162 6.69 4.33 -10.25
C PRO A 162 6.93 3.11 -9.35
N VAL A 163 5.84 2.46 -8.93
CA VAL A 163 5.92 1.14 -8.30
C VAL A 163 6.53 0.12 -9.27
N GLY A 164 7.29 -0.84 -8.77
CA GLY A 164 7.99 -1.83 -9.60
C GLY A 164 7.03 -2.71 -10.42
N ARG A 165 5.93 -3.15 -9.79
CA ARG A 165 4.89 -3.99 -10.39
C ARG A 165 3.52 -3.61 -9.83
N ILE A 166 2.51 -3.60 -10.71
CA ILE A 166 1.11 -3.41 -10.36
C ILE A 166 0.38 -4.71 -10.71
N ASP A 167 -0.09 -5.41 -9.69
CA ASP A 167 -0.91 -6.59 -9.87
C ASP A 167 -2.39 -6.23 -9.79
N THR A 168 -3.23 -7.05 -10.43
CA THR A 168 -4.69 -6.86 -10.41
C THR A 168 -5.37 -8.09 -9.82
N ALA A 169 -6.42 -7.88 -9.02
CA ALA A 169 -7.30 -8.95 -8.57
C ALA A 169 -8.77 -8.58 -8.82
N HIS A 170 -9.61 -9.61 -9.03
CA HIS A 170 -11.02 -9.45 -9.41
C HIS A 170 -11.93 -10.13 -8.39
N PRO A 171 -12.07 -9.56 -7.18
CA PRO A 171 -12.75 -10.20 -6.05
C PRO A 171 -14.25 -10.44 -6.27
N VAL A 172 -14.85 -9.77 -7.27
CA VAL A 172 -16.28 -9.92 -7.61
C VAL A 172 -16.56 -11.26 -8.32
N ILE A 173 -15.52 -11.91 -8.87
CA ILE A 173 -15.66 -13.25 -9.45
C ILE A 173 -15.27 -14.27 -8.36
N GLU A 174 -16.26 -15.00 -7.82
CA GLU A 174 -16.03 -16.01 -6.78
C GLU A 174 -14.95 -17.03 -7.17
N VAL A 175 -14.97 -17.52 -8.42
CA VAL A 175 -13.99 -18.49 -8.91
C VAL A 175 -12.59 -17.90 -9.12
N ALA A 176 -12.45 -16.57 -9.14
CA ALA A 176 -11.19 -15.88 -9.37
C ALA A 176 -10.74 -15.02 -8.17
N ILE A 177 -11.39 -15.19 -7.00
CA ILE A 177 -11.19 -14.32 -5.83
C ILE A 177 -9.75 -14.38 -5.29
N ASP A 178 -9.10 -15.54 -5.43
CA ASP A 178 -7.73 -15.77 -4.95
C ASP A 178 -6.66 -15.49 -6.01
N PHE A 179 -7.07 -15.12 -7.24
CA PHE A 179 -6.13 -14.89 -8.35
C PHE A 179 -5.64 -13.45 -8.37
N ILE A 180 -4.33 -13.31 -8.49
CA ILE A 180 -3.61 -12.06 -8.64
C ILE A 180 -2.80 -12.15 -9.94
N TYR A 181 -3.03 -11.21 -10.85
CA TYR A 181 -2.44 -11.15 -12.19
C TYR A 181 -1.35 -10.08 -12.26
#